data_AF-A0A453GV08-F1
#
_entry.id   AF-A0A453GV08-F1
#
_cell.length_a   1.000
_cell.length_b   1.000
_cell.length_c   1.000
_cell.angle_alpha   90.00
_cell.angle_beta   90.00
_cell.angle_gamma   90.00
#
_symmetry.space_group_name_H-M   'P 1'
#
loop_
_entity.id
_entity.type
_entity.pdbx_description
1 polymer ?
#
loop_
_entity_poly.entity_id
_entity_poly.type
_entity_poly.pdbx_seq_one_letter_code
_entity_poly.pdbx_strand_id
1 'polypeptide(L)'
;VFVSEYAVVEEKPGDGGNGNLVASLAEAAFLTGLEKNSDIVQMASYAPLFVNDNDRTWMPDAIVFNSWQQYGTPSYWMQTFFRESSGALIHPITINSSYSQQLAASAVTWQDSKISFLRVKVKSTLAFSS
;
A
#
# COMPACT_ATOMS: atom_id res chain seq x y z
N VAL A 1 -0.56 -18.74 0.78
CA VAL A 1 -0.44 -17.93 2.02
C VAL A 1 -1.36 -16.72 1.91
N PHE A 2 -2.02 -16.35 3.01
CA PHE A 2 -2.90 -15.17 3.09
C PHE A 2 -2.40 -14.27 4.23
N VAL A 3 -2.12 -13.00 3.90
CA VAL A 3 -1.84 -11.95 4.89
C VAL A 3 -3.17 -11.31 5.29
N SER A 4 -3.76 -11.79 6.38
CA SER A 4 -5.13 -11.41 6.78
C SER A 4 -5.26 -9.97 7.28
N GLU A 5 -4.16 -9.34 7.70
CA GLU A 5 -4.12 -7.96 8.16
C GLU A 5 -2.72 -7.37 7.95
N TYR A 6 -2.67 -6.12 7.47
CA TYR A 6 -1.52 -5.24 7.57
C TYR A 6 -1.99 -3.78 7.66
N ALA A 7 -1.29 -3.01 8.48
CA ALA A 7 -1.34 -1.56 8.54
C ALA A 7 -0.08 -1.07 9.26
N VAL A 8 0.38 0.12 8.93
CA VAL A 8 1.41 0.79 9.73
C VAL A 8 0.73 1.59 10.83
N VAL A 9 1.03 1.22 12.07
CA VAL A 9 0.55 1.92 13.28
C VAL A 9 1.67 2.75 13.87
N GLU A 10 1.34 3.96 14.31
CA GLU A 10 2.25 4.80 15.09
C GLU A 10 2.08 4.53 16.58
N GLU A 11 3.19 4.40 17.31
CA GLU A 11 3.18 4.12 18.75
C GLU A 11 2.69 5.32 19.60
N LYS A 12 2.74 6.54 19.06
CA LYS A 12 2.34 7.76 19.79
C LYS A 12 1.20 8.47 19.06
N PRO A 13 0.11 8.84 19.75
CA PRO A 13 -0.89 9.73 19.20
C PRO A 13 -0.27 11.12 19.03
N GLY A 14 0.14 11.46 17.81
CA GLY A 14 0.71 12.77 17.49
C GLY A 14 1.10 12.85 16.01
N ASP A 15 0.49 13.80 15.31
CA ASP A 15 0.64 14.18 13.89
C ASP A 15 0.33 13.14 12.78
N GLY A 16 0.43 11.83 13.01
CA GLY A 16 0.18 10.81 11.98
C GLY A 16 -1.03 9.90 12.18
N GLY A 17 -1.77 10.04 13.27
CA GLY A 17 -2.88 9.13 13.64
C GLY A 17 -4.03 9.02 12.62
N ASN A 18 -4.18 9.97 11.70
CA ASN A 18 -5.16 9.89 10.60
C ASN A 18 -4.62 9.18 9.35
N GLY A 19 -3.44 8.55 9.45
CA GLY A 19 -2.67 8.05 8.32
C GLY A 19 -1.82 9.15 7.70
N ASN A 20 -0.56 8.85 7.44
CA ASN A 20 0.38 9.76 6.79
C ASN A 20 1.06 9.13 5.59
N LEU A 21 1.76 9.95 4.81
CA LEU A 21 2.42 9.50 3.58
C LEU A 21 3.60 8.54 3.85
N VAL A 22 4.25 8.68 5.00
CA VAL A 22 5.39 7.82 5.38
C VAL A 22 4.90 6.40 5.65
N ALA A 23 3.82 6.26 6.41
CA ALA A 23 3.13 5.01 6.67
C ALA A 23 2.65 4.35 5.36
N SER A 24 2.00 5.11 4.48
CA SER A 24 1.53 4.57 3.21
C SER A 24 2.68 4.15 2.29
N LEU A 25 3.83 4.84 2.31
CA LEU A 25 5.01 4.43 1.55
C LEU A 25 5.61 3.13 2.08
N ALA A 26 5.67 2.95 3.40
CA ALA A 26 6.11 1.72 4.03
C ALA A 26 5.17 0.54 3.68
N GLU A 27 3.85 0.74 3.72
CA GLU A 27 2.86 -0.24 3.28
C GLU A 27 3.00 -0.58 1.80
N ALA A 28 3.28 0.42 0.95
CA ALA A 28 3.53 0.19 -0.47
C ALA A 28 4.80 -0.63 -0.70
N ALA A 29 5.86 -0.42 0.10
CA ALA A 29 7.06 -1.25 0.04
C ALA A 29 6.76 -2.69 0.46
N PHE A 30 5.96 -2.89 1.52
CA PHE A 30 5.49 -4.20 1.94
C PHE A 30 4.70 -4.93 0.84
N LEU A 31 3.70 -4.27 0.25
CA LEU A 31 2.91 -4.83 -0.86
C LEU A 31 3.75 -5.15 -2.10
N THR A 32 4.80 -4.36 -2.36
CA THR A 32 5.76 -4.65 -3.44
C THR A 32 6.50 -5.97 -3.17
N GLY A 33 6.83 -6.24 -1.91
CA GLY A 33 7.35 -7.54 -1.48
C GLY A 33 6.36 -8.66 -1.74
N LEU A 34 5.07 -8.47 -1.43
CA LEU A 34 4.04 -9.47 -1.68
C LEU A 34 3.85 -9.75 -3.17
N GLU A 35 3.85 -8.73 -4.04
CA GLU A 35 3.77 -8.90 -5.50
C GLU A 35 4.92 -9.76 -6.04
N LYS A 36 6.13 -9.58 -5.51
CA LYS A 36 7.30 -10.38 -5.90
C LYS A 36 7.23 -11.83 -5.45
N ASN A 37 6.49 -12.10 -4.37
CA ASN A 37 6.28 -13.44 -3.80
C ASN A 37 4.85 -13.95 -4.08
N SER A 38 4.25 -13.50 -5.19
CA SER A 38 2.88 -13.84 -5.58
C SER A 38 2.69 -15.30 -6.02
N ASP A 39 3.79 -16.03 -6.18
CA ASP A 39 3.82 -17.49 -6.34
C ASP A 39 3.32 -18.22 -5.07
N ILE A 40 3.53 -17.63 -3.89
CA ILE A 40 3.15 -18.21 -2.60
C ILE A 40 2.06 -17.39 -1.90
N VAL A 41 2.11 -16.07 -1.99
CA VAL A 41 1.15 -15.15 -1.38
C VAL A 41 -0.01 -14.88 -2.34
N GLN A 42 -1.19 -15.36 -1.98
CA GLN A 42 -2.37 -15.28 -2.85
C GLN A 42 -3.26 -14.07 -2.54
N MET A 43 -3.23 -13.60 -1.29
CA MET A 43 -4.13 -12.56 -0.80
C MET A 43 -3.44 -11.72 0.27
N ALA A 44 -3.82 -10.45 0.36
CA ALA A 44 -3.45 -9.53 1.42
C ALA A 44 -4.65 -8.62 1.72
N SER A 45 -4.86 -8.26 2.99
CA SER A 45 -5.95 -7.38 3.40
C SER A 45 -5.46 -6.27 4.31
N TYR A 46 -5.81 -5.03 3.96
CA TYR A 46 -5.58 -3.87 4.82
C TYR A 46 -6.68 -3.80 5.88
N ALA A 47 -6.31 -3.60 7.13
CA ALA A 47 -7.28 -3.40 8.20
C ALA A 47 -6.81 -2.35 9.21
N PRO A 48 -7.75 -1.57 9.78
CA PRO A 48 -9.20 -1.59 9.51
C PRO A 48 -9.62 -0.65 8.34
N LEU A 49 -10.77 -0.95 7.72
CA LEU A 49 -11.17 -0.30 6.45
C LEU A 49 -11.95 1.00 6.66
N PHE A 50 -12.85 1.05 7.63
CA PHE A 50 -13.78 2.15 7.84
C PHE A 50 -13.79 2.58 9.30
N VAL A 51 -13.74 3.89 9.53
CA VAL A 51 -13.94 4.47 10.85
C VAL A 51 -14.84 5.69 10.82
N ASN A 52 -15.71 5.77 11.82
CA ASN A 52 -16.49 6.97 12.07
C ASN A 52 -15.60 8.00 12.78
N ASP A 53 -15.49 9.20 12.22
CA ASP A 53 -14.67 10.29 12.78
C ASP A 53 -15.09 10.65 14.21
N ASN A 54 -16.36 10.42 14.57
CA ASN A 54 -16.88 10.69 15.91
C ASN A 54 -16.69 9.53 16.91
N ASP A 55 -16.23 8.35 16.47
CA ASP A 55 -16.13 7.14 17.30
C ASP A 55 -14.84 6.35 16.96
N ARG A 56 -13.71 7.05 17.05
CA ARG A 56 -12.38 6.48 16.77
C ARG A 56 -11.84 5.75 17.99
N THR A 57 -11.69 4.43 17.86
CA THR A 57 -11.09 3.56 18.89
C THR A 57 -9.71 3.01 18.47
N TRP A 58 -9.42 3.01 17.16
CA TRP A 58 -8.14 2.56 16.58
C TRP A 58 -7.70 3.55 15.48
N MET A 59 -6.40 3.55 15.17
CA MET A 59 -5.79 4.40 14.16
C MET A 59 -4.57 3.68 13.55
N PRO A 60 -4.32 3.77 12.22
CA PRO A 60 -5.11 4.44 11.19
C PRO A 60 -6.04 3.50 10.40
N ASP A 61 -7.20 4.02 9.99
CA ASP A 61 -8.13 3.34 9.07
C ASP A 61 -7.99 3.87 7.64
N ALA A 62 -8.39 3.09 6.64
CA ALA A 62 -8.28 3.51 5.24
C ALA A 62 -9.29 4.62 4.88
N ILE A 63 -10.55 4.49 5.29
CA ILE A 63 -11.63 5.42 4.94
C ILE A 63 -12.24 5.97 6.22
N VAL A 64 -12.27 7.29 6.34
CA VAL A 64 -12.84 8.01 7.47
C VAL A 64 -14.13 8.66 7.00
N PHE A 65 -15.21 8.50 7.77
CA PHE A 65 -16.51 9.07 7.43
C PHE A 65 -17.23 9.63 8.66
N ASN A 66 -18.21 10.50 8.42
CA ASN A 66 -19.20 10.90 9.41
C ASN A 66 -20.57 11.01 8.73
N SER A 67 -21.57 11.59 9.42
CA SER A 67 -22.94 11.68 8.88
C SER A 67 -23.11 12.49 7.58
N TRP A 68 -22.11 13.29 7.17
CA TRP A 68 -22.23 14.22 6.04
C TRP A 68 -21.02 14.25 5.09
N GLN A 69 -19.89 13.65 5.45
CA GLN A 69 -18.66 13.66 4.66
C GLN A 69 -17.85 12.37 4.82
N GLN A 70 -16.96 12.10 3.86
CA GLN A 70 -16.00 11.00 3.90
C GLN A 70 -14.70 11.38 3.19
N TYR A 71 -13.57 10.83 3.63
CA TYR A 71 -12.28 10.98 2.99
C TYR A 71 -11.44 9.69 3.10
N GLY A 72 -10.57 9.48 2.12
CA GLY A 72 -9.59 8.39 2.13
C GLY A 72 -8.25 8.87 2.67
N THR A 73 -7.63 8.10 3.55
CA THR A 73 -6.28 8.35 4.07
C THR A 73 -5.21 8.10 3.00
N PRO A 74 -3.95 8.53 3.19
CA PRO A 74 -2.87 8.21 2.26
C PRO A 74 -2.75 6.70 1.98
N SER A 75 -3.02 5.86 2.99
CA SER A 75 -3.07 4.40 2.85
C SER A 75 -4.17 3.94 1.90
N TYR A 76 -5.39 4.50 1.97
CA TYR A 76 -6.46 4.20 1.00
C TYR A 76 -6.03 4.52 -0.44
N TRP A 77 -5.48 5.70 -0.67
CA TRP A 77 -5.02 6.08 -2.00
C TRP A 77 -3.86 5.20 -2.48
N MET A 78 -2.96 4.82 -1.58
CA MET A 78 -1.89 3.89 -1.88
C MET A 78 -2.43 2.53 -2.36
N GLN A 79 -3.45 1.98 -1.69
CA GLN A 79 -4.11 0.73 -2.12
C GLN A 79 -4.61 0.83 -3.57
N THR A 80 -5.07 2.01 -4.00
CA THR A 80 -5.59 2.18 -5.36
C THR A 80 -4.54 1.91 -6.44
N PHE A 81 -3.26 2.15 -6.17
CA PHE A 81 -2.17 1.82 -7.10
C PHE A 81 -1.91 0.32 -7.24
N PHE A 82 -2.45 -0.51 -6.34
CA PHE A 82 -2.32 -1.96 -6.31
C PHE A 82 -3.60 -2.72 -6.71
N ARG A 83 -4.67 -2.01 -7.09
CA ARG A 83 -5.94 -2.66 -7.50
C ARG A 83 -5.75 -3.66 -8.64
N GLU A 84 -4.95 -3.32 -9.63
CA GLU A 84 -4.69 -4.14 -10.81
C GLU A 84 -3.46 -5.05 -10.65
N SER A 85 -3.03 -5.31 -9.42
CA SER A 85 -2.02 -6.32 -9.13
C SER A 85 -2.59 -7.73 -9.11
N SER A 86 -3.87 -7.85 -8.73
CA SER A 86 -4.57 -9.13 -8.79
C SER A 86 -4.82 -9.55 -10.24
N GLY A 87 -4.36 -10.76 -10.59
CA GLY A 87 -4.43 -11.28 -11.95
C GLY A 87 -3.39 -10.71 -12.92
N ALA A 88 -2.44 -9.89 -12.46
CA ALA A 88 -1.36 -9.38 -13.28
C ALA A 88 -0.15 -10.34 -13.31
N LEU A 89 0.59 -10.30 -14.42
CA LEU A 89 1.85 -11.03 -14.59
C LEU A 89 3.01 -10.19 -14.06
N ILE A 90 3.75 -10.73 -13.08
CA ILE A 90 4.97 -10.11 -12.54
C ILE A 90 6.16 -10.31 -13.48
N HIS A 91 6.96 -9.26 -13.68
CA HIS A 91 8.17 -9.32 -14.49
C HIS A 91 9.43 -9.18 -13.63
N PRO A 92 10.53 -9.87 -13.99
CA PRO A 92 11.81 -9.65 -13.34
C PRO A 92 12.30 -8.23 -13.61
N ILE A 93 12.84 -7.56 -12.59
CA ILE A 93 13.37 -6.20 -12.69
C ILE A 93 14.79 -6.12 -12.13
N THR A 94 15.59 -5.23 -12.72
CA THR A 94 16.92 -4.89 -12.25
C THR A 94 17.01 -3.38 -12.07
N ILE A 95 17.38 -2.91 -10.86
CA ILE A 95 17.55 -1.49 -10.57
C ILE A 95 19.04 -1.15 -10.67
N ASN A 96 19.42 -0.35 -11.66
CA ASN A 96 20.78 0.15 -11.79
C ASN A 96 20.88 1.58 -11.24
N SER A 97 21.15 1.70 -9.94
CA SER A 97 21.26 2.97 -9.23
C SER A 97 22.10 2.81 -7.97
N SER A 98 22.77 3.89 -7.52
CA SER A 98 23.42 3.96 -6.20
C SER A 98 22.45 3.76 -5.03
N TYR A 99 21.15 3.97 -5.26
CA TYR A 99 20.09 3.84 -4.25
C TYR A 99 19.35 2.50 -4.33
N SER A 100 19.88 1.50 -5.06
CA SER A 100 19.19 0.23 -5.32
C SER A 100 18.73 -0.49 -4.04
N GLN A 101 19.50 -0.41 -2.96
CA GLN A 101 19.19 -1.02 -1.67
C GLN A 101 18.12 -0.27 -0.85
N GLN A 102 17.73 0.92 -1.31
CA GLN A 102 16.82 1.84 -0.65
C GLN A 102 15.54 2.05 -1.46
N LEU A 103 15.31 1.18 -2.46
CA LEU A 103 14.18 1.25 -3.36
C LEU A 103 13.44 -0.09 -3.38
N ALA A 104 12.14 -0.04 -3.19
CA ALA A 104 11.24 -1.13 -3.49
C ALA A 104 10.59 -0.87 -4.84
N ALA A 105 10.76 -1.78 -5.80
CA ALA A 105 10.12 -1.67 -7.11
C ALA A 105 9.50 -2.99 -7.57
N SER A 106 8.45 -2.89 -8.39
CA SER A 106 7.80 -4.00 -9.10
C SER A 106 7.36 -3.55 -10.50
N ALA A 107 7.33 -4.49 -11.43
CA ALA A 107 6.77 -4.28 -12.77
C ALA A 107 5.76 -5.40 -13.05
N VAL A 108 4.51 -5.03 -13.31
CA VAL A 108 3.43 -5.97 -13.59
C VAL A 108 2.75 -5.61 -14.91
N THR A 109 2.42 -6.61 -15.71
CA THR A 109 1.50 -6.43 -16.83
C THR A 109 0.11 -6.89 -16.42
N TRP A 110 -0.84 -5.97 -16.46
CA TRP A 110 -2.25 -6.30 -16.33
C TRP A 110 -2.89 -6.30 -17.71
N GLN A 111 -3.75 -7.29 -17.97
CA GLN A 111 -4.44 -7.44 -19.23
C GLN A 111 -5.89 -7.86 -19.00
N ASP A 112 -6.78 -7.19 -19.72
CA ASP A 112 -8.16 -7.59 -19.95
C ASP A 112 -8.37 -7.81 -21.47
N SER A 113 -9.52 -8.35 -21.84
CA SER A 113 -9.97 -8.67 -23.19
C SER A 113 -9.74 -7.56 -24.24
N LYS A 114 -9.64 -6.29 -23.82
CA LYS A 114 -9.49 -5.13 -24.71
C LYS A 114 -8.25 -4.28 -24.47
N ILE A 115 -7.63 -4.36 -23.29
CA ILE A 115 -6.59 -3.43 -22.86
C ILE A 115 -5.50 -4.19 -22.12
N SER A 116 -4.24 -3.90 -22.47
CA SER A 116 -3.07 -4.34 -21.73
C SER A 116 -2.23 -3.12 -21.33
N PHE A 117 -1.76 -3.06 -20.10
CA PHE A 117 -0.80 -2.04 -19.68
C PHE A 117 0.30 -2.62 -18.80
N LEU A 118 1.50 -2.07 -18.97
CA LEU A 118 2.63 -2.30 -18.07
C LEU A 118 2.59 -1.24 -16.97
N ARG A 119 2.62 -1.67 -15.71
CA ARG A 119 2.69 -0.80 -14.54
C ARG A 119 4.01 -1.03 -13.81
N VAL A 120 4.84 0.00 -13.78
CA VAL A 120 6.07 0.04 -13.00
C VAL A 120 5.82 0.89 -11.75
N LYS A 121 6.11 0.32 -10.58
CA LYS A 121 5.93 1.00 -9.29
C LYS A 121 7.28 1.09 -8.61
N VAL A 122 7.68 2.27 -8.14
CA VAL A 122 8.96 2.49 -7.43
C VAL A 122 8.67 3.30 -6.17
N LYS A 123 9.22 2.88 -5.04
CA LYS A 123 9.03 3.49 -3.71
C LYS A 123 10.37 3.59 -3.01
N SER A 124 10.60 4.70 -2.31
CA SER A 124 11.74 4.84 -1.40
C SER A 124 11.46 4.06 -0.12
N THR A 125 12.45 3.34 0.39
CA THR A 125 12.41 2.66 1.70
C THR A 125 13.27 3.36 2.74
N LEU A 126 13.80 4.55 2.43
CA LEU A 126 14.49 5.38 3.42
C LEU A 126 13.50 5.80 4.51
N ALA A 127 13.86 5.53 5.77
CA ALA A 127 13.16 6.10 6.90
C ALA A 127 13.26 7.63 6.79
N PHE A 128 12.13 8.30 6.68
CA PHE A 128 12.08 9.75 6.86
C PHE A 128 12.31 10.02 8.35
N SER A 129 13.57 10.15 8.77
CA SER A 129 13.86 10.71 10.10
C SER A 129 13.53 12.20 10.05
N SER A 130 12.47 12.61 10.74
CA SER A 130 12.19 14.01 11.07
C SER A 130 13.23 14.54 12.05
#